data_AF-A0A0F5JC33-F1
#
_entry.id   AF-A0A0F5JC33-F1
#
_cell.length_a   1.000
_cell.length_b   1.000
_cell.length_c   1.000
_cell.angle_alpha   90.00
_cell.angle_beta   90.00
_cell.angle_gamma   90.00
#
_symmetry.space_group_name_H-M   'P 1'
#
loop_
_entity.id
_entity.type
_entity.pdbx_description
1 polymer ?
#
loop_
_entity_poly.entity_id
_entity_poly.type
_entity_poly.pdbx_seq_one_letter_code
_entity_poly.pdbx_strand_id
1 'polypeptide(L)'
;MRCFFINVLLLFSVSLVCAQQMLFPTPAILKDGSGSFVFSRDVEIIAHGIYADKQGKDFREELRKLSLPEKRKSGIVLFLQEPELSMPSESYVLDIKEDTVRLCASSESGLFYAKEALLQLIRFNKGNISTCRIQDNPRFAWRGFMLDESRHFFGKEKVMQYLDIMASLRLNVFHWHLTDEPGWRIEIKRYPKLTTIGAVGNWHDPKAAPSFYTQEEIKEVVAYAAERHIMVVPEIDMPGHATAACRAYPEISGGGEGRWDGFTFHPCKEETFEFISNVLDEVAGLFPAPYVHIGGDEVHYGNQNWFTDPEIQDFIKENKLVNETGLEHYFVRRAADIVASKEKTMIGWDEIVDAEVSPEKAVVMWWRHDRKYQLVKALERGYKVIMTPRLPMYGDFVQYPTHRMGRWDGYNMLEDVYRFPEPLINLVQGYEKQILGIQYSMWTERIADKKRLDFMTFPRLLAVAEAAWTPVGKKSYGMFLRKLPYYLDLLSESGIYYFNLFDPSSTPEPFAPDKEDTLKNG
;
A
#
# COMPACT_ATOMS: atom_id res chain seq x y z
N MET A 1 -34.53 39.07 61.44
CA MET A 1 -34.40 38.17 60.28
C MET A 1 -32.94 38.15 59.86
N ARG A 2 -32.35 36.95 59.84
CA ARG A 2 -30.94 36.68 59.49
C ARG A 2 -30.77 36.67 57.98
N CYS A 3 -29.74 37.31 57.45
CA CYS A 3 -29.23 37.03 56.10
C CYS A 3 -27.77 36.59 56.21
N PHE A 4 -27.54 35.29 56.05
CA PHE A 4 -26.23 34.67 55.89
C PHE A 4 -25.82 34.81 54.42
N PHE A 5 -24.69 35.45 54.13
CA PHE A 5 -24.03 35.37 52.83
C PHE A 5 -23.18 34.10 52.81
N ILE A 6 -23.57 33.13 51.98
CA ILE A 6 -22.77 31.94 51.68
C ILE A 6 -21.86 32.30 50.49
N ASN A 7 -20.55 32.39 50.75
CA ASN A 7 -19.53 32.39 49.70
C ASN A 7 -19.32 30.96 49.21
N VAL A 8 -19.82 30.65 48.02
CA VAL A 8 -19.49 29.41 47.31
C VAL A 8 -18.18 29.64 46.57
N LEU A 9 -17.07 29.10 47.11
CA LEU A 9 -15.82 28.95 46.37
C LEU A 9 -16.04 27.85 45.31
N LEU A 10 -16.16 28.26 44.04
CA LEU A 10 -16.04 27.36 42.90
C LEU A 10 -14.56 26.92 42.78
N LEU A 11 -14.25 25.74 43.31
CA LEU A 11 -13.05 24.99 42.97
C LEU A 11 -13.12 24.62 41.49
N PHE A 12 -12.46 25.40 40.63
CA PHE A 12 -12.09 24.94 39.29
C PHE A 12 -11.10 23.79 39.46
N SER A 13 -11.60 22.55 39.45
CA SER A 13 -10.76 21.40 39.13
C SER A 13 -10.31 21.56 37.68
N VAL A 14 -9.16 22.19 37.48
CA VAL A 14 -8.39 22.04 36.25
C VAL A 14 -8.01 20.57 36.22
N SER A 15 -8.83 19.76 35.56
CA SER A 15 -8.41 18.44 35.12
C SER A 15 -7.18 18.69 34.27
N LEU A 16 -6.01 18.38 34.81
CA LEU A 16 -4.82 18.10 34.00
C LEU A 16 -5.25 17.00 33.04
N VAL A 17 -5.70 17.40 31.85
CA VAL A 17 -5.81 16.49 30.73
C VAL A 17 -4.37 16.07 30.51
N CYS A 18 -3.99 14.89 30.98
CA CYS A 18 -2.75 14.25 30.55
C CYS A 18 -2.79 14.31 29.03
N ALA A 19 -1.86 15.05 28.44
CA ALA A 19 -1.71 15.11 27.00
C ALA A 19 -1.39 13.68 26.55
N GLN A 20 -2.41 12.98 26.04
CA GLN A 20 -2.24 11.65 25.48
C GLN A 20 -1.19 11.74 24.38
N GLN A 21 -0.17 10.88 24.43
CA GLN A 21 0.91 10.91 23.45
C GLN A 21 0.35 10.73 22.04
N MET A 22 0.66 11.69 21.16
CA MET A 22 0.27 11.64 19.76
C MET A 22 1.18 10.65 19.03
N LEU A 23 0.61 9.58 18.47
CA LEU A 23 1.32 8.59 17.65
C LEU A 23 0.40 8.05 16.56
N PHE A 24 0.94 7.84 15.36
CA PHE A 24 0.34 7.16 14.23
C PHE A 24 1.18 5.94 13.82
N PRO A 25 0.56 4.77 13.64
CA PRO A 25 -0.78 4.41 14.13
C PRO A 25 -0.91 4.46 15.66
N THR A 26 -2.14 4.50 16.18
CA THR A 26 -2.38 4.35 17.63
C THR A 26 -1.88 2.98 18.11
N PRO A 27 -1.04 2.92 19.15
CA PRO A 27 -0.47 1.68 19.63
C PRO A 27 -1.50 0.82 20.38
N ALA A 28 -1.27 -0.49 20.42
CA ALA A 28 -2.14 -1.43 21.13
C ALA A 28 -2.23 -1.14 22.64
N ILE A 29 -1.08 -0.86 23.28
CA ILE A 29 -0.99 -0.51 24.69
C ILE A 29 -0.08 0.71 24.84
N LEU A 30 -0.62 1.78 25.43
CA LEU A 30 0.12 2.96 25.89
C LEU A 30 -0.17 3.16 27.37
N LYS A 31 0.88 3.26 28.18
CA LYS A 31 0.80 3.61 29.60
C LYS A 31 1.60 4.89 29.82
N ASP A 32 0.91 5.98 30.14
CA ASP A 32 1.55 7.26 30.45
C ASP A 32 2.28 7.17 31.80
N GLY A 33 3.41 7.88 31.89
CA GLY A 33 4.17 8.08 33.12
C GLY A 33 4.15 9.55 33.56
N SER A 34 4.74 9.81 34.73
CA SER A 34 4.97 11.16 35.26
C SER A 34 6.42 11.57 35.01
N GLY A 35 6.65 12.47 34.05
CA GLY A 35 7.99 12.96 33.71
C GLY A 35 8.16 13.18 32.21
N SER A 36 9.36 13.59 31.80
CA SER A 36 9.70 13.77 30.39
C SER A 36 11.16 13.46 30.09
N PHE A 37 11.43 12.85 28.94
CA PHE A 37 12.76 12.71 28.36
C PHE A 37 12.98 13.82 27.31
N VAL A 38 14.10 14.53 27.41
CA VAL A 38 14.46 15.57 26.43
C VAL A 38 15.61 15.09 25.55
N PHE A 39 15.32 14.94 24.25
CA PHE A 39 16.29 14.57 23.23
C PHE A 39 17.25 15.72 22.90
N SER A 40 18.51 15.35 22.68
CA SER A 40 19.53 16.19 22.05
C SER A 40 20.11 15.47 20.82
N ARG A 41 20.82 16.20 19.96
CA ARG A 41 21.51 15.61 18.80
C ARG A 41 22.62 14.64 19.20
N ASP A 42 23.22 14.87 20.38
CA ASP A 42 24.35 14.10 20.91
C ASP A 42 23.93 13.08 21.99
N VAL A 43 22.66 12.65 21.97
CA VAL A 43 22.18 11.61 22.90
C VAL A 43 23.03 10.35 22.79
N GLU A 44 23.37 9.77 23.94
CA GLU A 44 24.12 8.52 23.97
C GLU A 44 23.24 7.40 23.43
N ILE A 45 23.76 6.67 22.44
CA ILE A 45 23.07 5.53 21.82
C ILE A 45 23.92 4.31 22.06
N ILE A 46 23.36 3.32 22.75
CA ILE A 46 23.97 2.02 22.98
C ILE A 46 23.12 0.99 22.25
N ALA A 47 23.78 0.15 21.46
CA ALA A 47 23.16 -0.92 20.72
C ALA A 47 23.97 -2.20 20.92
N HIS A 48 23.28 -3.34 20.86
CA HIS A 48 23.90 -4.65 20.99
C HIS A 48 23.41 -5.56 19.87
N GLY A 49 24.32 -5.92 18.97
CA GLY A 49 24.05 -6.80 17.82
C GLY A 49 24.10 -6.06 16.49
N ILE A 50 24.38 -6.79 15.42
CA ILE A 50 24.67 -6.23 14.08
C ILE A 50 23.55 -5.30 13.59
N TYR A 51 22.30 -5.76 13.67
CA TYR A 51 21.16 -4.99 13.19
C TYR A 51 20.79 -3.84 14.14
N ALA A 52 20.87 -4.04 15.45
CA ALA A 52 20.68 -2.97 16.43
C ALA A 52 21.71 -1.84 16.24
N ASP A 53 22.97 -2.18 15.96
CA ASP A 53 24.03 -1.21 15.66
C ASP A 53 23.73 -0.42 14.38
N LYS A 54 23.19 -1.08 13.34
CA LYS A 54 22.70 -0.39 12.13
C LYS A 54 21.58 0.60 12.50
N GLN A 55 20.56 0.15 13.22
CA GLN A 55 19.43 1.01 13.61
C GLN A 55 19.87 2.19 14.48
N GLY A 56 20.83 2.01 15.38
CA GLY A 56 21.39 3.10 16.19
C GLY A 56 22.13 4.15 15.36
N LYS A 57 22.87 3.73 14.31
CA LYS A 57 23.52 4.64 13.35
C LYS A 57 22.49 5.39 12.52
N ASP A 58 21.53 4.68 11.93
CA ASP A 58 20.47 5.27 11.12
C ASP A 58 19.66 6.29 11.94
N PHE A 59 19.31 5.93 13.18
CA PHE A 59 18.63 6.82 14.12
C PHE A 59 19.44 8.09 14.40
N ARG A 60 20.76 7.99 14.57
CA ARG A 60 21.63 9.16 14.75
C ARG A 60 21.61 10.09 13.55
N GLU A 61 21.63 9.56 12.32
CA GLU A 61 21.52 10.39 11.13
C GLU A 61 20.15 11.07 11.03
N GLU A 62 19.06 10.37 11.40
CA GLU A 62 17.73 10.98 11.48
C GLU A 62 17.66 12.10 12.53
N LEU A 63 18.24 11.91 13.72
CA LEU A 63 18.29 12.96 14.76
C LEU A 63 19.03 14.22 14.30
N ARG A 64 20.07 14.09 13.46
CA ARG A 64 20.81 15.24 12.91
C ARG A 64 19.99 16.09 11.96
N LYS A 65 19.02 15.48 11.27
CA LYS A 65 18.07 16.19 10.39
C LYS A 65 17.03 16.99 11.19
N LEU A 66 16.84 16.67 12.47
CA LEU A 66 15.88 17.34 13.33
C LEU A 66 16.46 18.60 13.99
N SER A 67 15.56 19.57 14.23
CA SER A 67 15.86 20.79 14.99
C SER A 67 15.82 20.52 16.49
N LEU A 68 16.87 19.83 16.99
CA LEU A 68 17.06 19.47 18.40
C LEU A 68 18.21 20.27 19.03
N PRO A 69 18.22 20.50 20.36
CA PRO A 69 19.35 21.15 21.02
C PRO A 69 20.63 20.29 20.92
N GLU A 70 21.77 20.94 20.72
CA GLU A 70 23.07 20.24 20.59
C GLU A 70 23.60 19.74 21.94
N LYS A 71 23.71 20.61 22.95
CA LYS A 71 24.35 20.29 24.23
C LYS A 71 23.41 20.45 25.41
N ARG A 72 22.66 19.39 25.70
CA ARG A 72 21.98 19.18 26.97
C ARG A 72 22.44 17.82 27.50
N LYS A 73 22.58 17.67 28.83
CA LYS A 73 22.76 16.34 29.44
C LYS A 73 21.49 15.54 29.15
N SER A 74 21.52 14.73 28.10
CA SER A 74 20.45 13.82 27.72
C SER A 74 20.73 12.44 28.32
N GLY A 75 19.68 11.64 28.47
CA GLY A 75 19.80 10.27 28.94
C GLY A 75 20.34 9.33 27.85
N ILE A 76 20.13 8.04 28.04
CA ILE A 76 20.67 6.99 27.15
C ILE A 76 19.53 6.39 26.31
N VAL A 77 19.78 6.14 25.02
CA VAL A 77 18.89 5.37 24.14
C VAL A 77 19.48 3.98 23.90
N LEU A 78 18.73 2.95 24.24
CA LEU A 78 19.13 1.55 24.14
C LEU A 78 18.36 0.85 23.01
N PHE A 79 19.08 0.29 22.04
CA PHE A 79 18.54 -0.60 21.01
C PHE A 79 18.84 -2.05 21.36
N LEU A 80 17.80 -2.81 21.68
CA LEU A 80 17.91 -4.18 22.15
C LEU A 80 17.11 -5.12 21.24
N GLN A 81 17.83 -5.85 20.39
CA GLN A 81 17.27 -7.01 19.70
C GLN A 81 17.51 -8.23 20.59
N GLU A 82 16.44 -8.78 21.15
CA GLU A 82 16.48 -9.91 22.08
C GLU A 82 15.72 -11.11 21.47
N PRO A 83 16.35 -11.91 20.58
CA PRO A 83 15.67 -12.98 19.85
C PRO A 83 15.06 -14.07 20.73
N GLU A 84 15.58 -14.23 21.95
CA GLU A 84 15.10 -15.17 22.96
C GLU A 84 13.72 -14.79 23.54
N LEU A 85 13.26 -13.54 23.32
CA LEU A 85 11.93 -13.13 23.73
C LEU A 85 10.87 -13.74 22.80
N SER A 86 9.89 -14.43 23.38
CA SER A 86 8.72 -14.94 22.65
C SER A 86 7.75 -13.80 22.30
N MET A 87 8.11 -13.02 21.28
CA MET A 87 7.36 -11.87 20.77
C MET A 87 7.04 -12.06 19.28
N PRO A 88 5.83 -11.67 18.79
CA PRO A 88 5.53 -11.68 17.36
C PRO A 88 6.54 -10.87 16.54
N SER A 89 6.77 -11.27 15.28
CA SER A 89 7.83 -10.76 14.41
C SER A 89 7.76 -9.26 14.08
N GLU A 90 6.67 -8.56 14.35
CA GLU A 90 6.55 -7.11 14.12
C GLU A 90 6.22 -6.36 15.41
N SER A 91 6.30 -7.05 16.55
CA SER A 91 5.99 -6.47 17.85
C SER A 91 7.21 -5.81 18.50
N TYR A 92 6.94 -4.82 19.33
CA TYR A 92 7.99 -4.13 20.07
C TYR A 92 7.50 -3.57 21.40
N VAL A 93 8.46 -3.25 22.26
CA VAL A 93 8.27 -2.47 23.48
C VAL A 93 9.17 -1.24 23.41
N LEU A 94 8.58 -0.06 23.63
CA LEU A 94 9.29 1.20 23.80
C LEU A 94 9.03 1.71 25.23
N ASP A 95 10.07 1.79 26.05
CA ASP A 95 10.01 2.26 27.44
C ASP A 95 10.79 3.58 27.55
N ILE A 96 10.08 4.69 27.79
CA ILE A 96 10.62 6.05 27.88
C ILE A 96 10.54 6.49 29.35
N LYS A 97 11.69 6.63 29.98
CA LYS A 97 11.89 7.17 31.33
C LYS A 97 12.63 8.49 31.25
N GLU A 98 12.81 9.18 32.37
CA GLU A 98 13.44 10.52 32.39
C GLU A 98 14.91 10.51 31.93
N ASP A 99 15.62 9.41 32.17
CA ASP A 99 17.06 9.24 31.91
C ASP A 99 17.38 8.15 30.88
N THR A 100 16.39 7.38 30.43
CA THR A 100 16.60 6.21 29.59
C THR A 100 15.43 6.00 28.63
N VAL A 101 15.73 5.69 27.37
CA VAL A 101 14.77 5.21 26.36
C VAL A 101 15.21 3.83 25.90
N ARG A 102 14.37 2.81 26.06
CA ARG A 102 14.67 1.43 25.66
C ARG A 102 13.74 0.98 24.54
N LEU A 103 14.32 0.59 23.41
CA LEU A 103 13.66 -0.05 22.28
C LEU A 103 13.98 -1.54 22.33
N CYS A 104 12.95 -2.38 22.41
CA CYS A 104 13.10 -3.82 22.60
C CYS A 104 12.20 -4.60 21.65
N ALA A 105 12.76 -5.56 20.93
CA ALA A 105 12.01 -6.47 20.06
C ALA A 105 12.74 -7.81 19.86
N SER A 106 12.02 -8.87 19.48
CA SER A 106 12.61 -10.16 19.12
C SER A 106 13.17 -10.20 17.70
N SER A 107 12.73 -9.29 16.83
CA SER A 107 13.01 -9.28 15.40
C SER A 107 13.56 -7.93 14.93
N GLU A 108 14.12 -7.94 13.72
CA GLU A 108 14.60 -6.73 13.04
C GLU A 108 13.47 -5.74 12.71
N SER A 109 12.34 -6.22 12.20
CA SER A 109 11.16 -5.42 11.88
C SER A 109 10.51 -4.82 13.12
N GLY A 110 10.43 -5.56 14.22
CA GLY A 110 9.94 -5.02 15.49
C GLY A 110 10.83 -3.89 16.00
N LEU A 111 12.16 -4.07 15.97
CA LEU A 111 13.09 -3.02 16.41
C LEU A 111 13.05 -1.79 15.48
N PHE A 112 12.87 -2.01 14.17
CA PHE A 112 12.65 -0.94 13.20
C PHE A 112 11.38 -0.13 13.53
N TYR A 113 10.24 -0.79 13.77
CA TYR A 113 9.01 -0.09 14.10
C TYR A 113 9.07 0.63 15.46
N ALA A 114 9.83 0.11 16.42
CA ALA A 114 10.13 0.83 17.66
C ALA A 114 10.90 2.15 17.39
N LYS A 115 11.87 2.13 16.46
CA LYS A 115 12.63 3.31 16.05
C LYS A 115 11.72 4.32 15.34
N GLU A 116 10.89 3.88 14.39
CA GLU A 116 9.92 4.74 13.71
C GLU A 116 8.92 5.38 14.69
N ALA A 117 8.45 4.62 15.68
CA ALA A 117 7.60 5.14 16.76
C ALA A 117 8.30 6.25 17.55
N LEU A 118 9.55 6.01 17.95
CA LEU A 118 10.32 6.99 18.69
C LEU A 118 10.60 8.25 17.87
N LEU A 119 11.01 8.12 16.60
CA LEU A 119 11.24 9.26 15.70
C LEU A 119 9.99 10.12 15.55
N GLN A 120 8.82 9.50 15.41
CA GLN A 120 7.57 10.23 15.32
C GLN A 120 7.22 10.96 16.63
N LEU A 121 7.42 10.33 17.79
CA LEU A 121 7.25 10.99 19.10
C LEU A 121 8.20 12.18 19.26
N ILE A 122 9.46 12.05 18.84
CA ILE A 122 10.44 13.14 18.86
C ILE A 122 9.95 14.31 18.00
N ARG A 123 9.53 14.02 16.75
CA ARG A 123 9.05 15.03 15.81
C ARG A 123 7.83 15.77 16.36
N PHE A 124 6.80 15.04 16.79
CA PHE A 124 5.53 15.63 17.27
C PHE A 124 5.68 16.44 18.55
N ASN A 125 6.63 16.07 19.41
CA ASN A 125 6.84 16.76 20.69
C ASN A 125 8.10 17.64 20.68
N LYS A 126 8.69 17.92 19.51
CA LYS A 126 9.89 18.76 19.33
C LYS A 126 11.04 18.35 20.27
N GLY A 127 11.23 17.04 20.43
CA GLY A 127 12.25 16.43 21.28
C GLY A 127 11.93 16.32 22.77
N ASN A 128 10.81 16.84 23.27
CA ASN A 128 10.43 16.71 24.68
C ASN A 128 9.28 15.71 24.85
N ILE A 129 9.60 14.47 25.17
CA ILE A 129 8.65 13.37 25.17
C ILE A 129 8.24 13.01 26.60
N SER A 130 6.94 13.01 26.90
CA SER A 130 6.44 12.49 28.18
C SER A 130 6.88 11.03 28.38
N THR A 131 7.26 10.67 29.61
CA THR A 131 7.59 9.28 29.94
C THR A 131 6.39 8.39 29.66
N CYS A 132 6.63 7.22 29.10
CA CYS A 132 5.57 6.28 28.75
C CYS A 132 6.14 4.87 28.56
N ARG A 133 5.24 3.90 28.50
CA ARG A 133 5.55 2.57 27.99
C ARG A 133 4.56 2.18 26.91
N ILE A 134 5.08 1.86 25.73
CA ILE A 134 4.35 1.38 24.58
C ILE A 134 4.66 -0.11 24.40
N GLN A 135 3.61 -0.92 24.26
CA GLN A 135 3.71 -2.31 23.80
C GLN A 135 2.79 -2.44 22.60
N ASP A 136 3.34 -2.88 21.48
CA ASP A 136 2.64 -2.71 20.22
C ASP A 136 2.93 -3.83 19.24
N ASN A 137 1.94 -4.12 18.39
CA ASN A 137 1.98 -5.12 17.33
C ASN A 137 0.89 -4.80 16.30
N PRO A 138 1.09 -5.18 15.03
CA PRO A 138 0.08 -4.94 14.00
C PRO A 138 -1.16 -5.81 14.20
N ARG A 139 -2.31 -5.30 13.75
CA ARG A 139 -3.57 -6.04 13.61
C ARG A 139 -3.55 -6.99 12.42
N PHE A 140 -2.99 -6.55 11.28
CA PHE A 140 -2.89 -7.34 10.06
C PHE A 140 -1.44 -7.50 9.60
N ALA A 141 -1.13 -8.67 9.04
CA ALA A 141 0.20 -8.95 8.49
C ALA A 141 0.44 -8.21 7.16
N TRP A 142 -0.60 -8.01 6.35
CA TRP A 142 -0.56 -7.26 5.11
C TRP A 142 -1.11 -5.84 5.29
N ARG A 143 -0.27 -4.83 5.11
CA ARG A 143 -0.62 -3.42 5.27
C ARG A 143 -0.12 -2.67 4.03
N GLY A 144 -0.95 -2.72 2.99
CA GLY A 144 -0.53 -2.46 1.62
C GLY A 144 -0.86 -1.06 1.10
N PHE A 145 0.01 -0.55 0.23
CA PHE A 145 -0.28 0.55 -0.68
C PHE A 145 0.07 0.12 -2.10
N MET A 146 -0.85 0.31 -3.05
CA MET A 146 -0.61 0.07 -4.47
C MET A 146 -0.49 1.40 -5.22
N LEU A 147 0.51 1.48 -6.10
CA LEU A 147 0.65 2.58 -7.06
C LEU A 147 0.64 2.04 -8.50
N ASP A 148 -0.28 2.58 -9.29
CA ASP A 148 -0.32 2.45 -10.75
C ASP A 148 0.71 3.38 -11.39
N GLU A 149 1.71 2.80 -12.05
CA GLU A 149 2.72 3.52 -12.84
C GLU A 149 2.44 3.42 -14.35
N SER A 150 1.46 2.61 -14.75
CA SER A 150 1.15 2.37 -16.14
C SER A 150 0.40 3.55 -16.74
N ARG A 151 -0.74 3.94 -16.14
CA ARG A 151 -1.58 5.03 -16.67
C ARG A 151 -0.83 6.36 -16.65
N HIS A 152 -0.11 6.66 -15.57
CA HIS A 152 0.90 7.72 -15.52
C HIS A 152 2.13 7.28 -14.73
N PHE A 153 3.31 7.68 -15.20
CA PHE A 153 4.59 7.33 -14.59
C PHE A 153 5.08 8.44 -13.65
N PHE A 154 5.46 8.09 -12.42
CA PHE A 154 5.92 9.01 -11.38
C PHE A 154 7.43 8.89 -11.09
N GLY A 155 8.00 7.73 -11.37
CA GLY A 155 9.43 7.48 -11.34
C GLY A 155 10.04 7.23 -9.95
N LYS A 156 11.30 6.78 -9.96
CA LYS A 156 12.02 6.19 -8.82
C LYS A 156 11.99 7.08 -7.58
N GLU A 157 12.29 8.36 -7.74
CA GLU A 157 12.37 9.32 -6.63
C GLU A 157 11.03 9.46 -5.89
N LYS A 158 9.91 9.46 -6.63
CA LYS A 158 8.58 9.59 -6.03
C LYS A 158 8.20 8.32 -5.28
N VAL A 159 8.51 7.15 -5.84
CA VAL A 159 8.33 5.86 -5.18
C VAL A 159 9.13 5.78 -3.88
N MET A 160 10.41 6.17 -3.90
CA MET A 160 11.25 6.19 -2.69
C MET A 160 10.69 7.13 -1.61
N GLN A 161 10.23 8.33 -1.99
CA GLN A 161 9.56 9.26 -1.05
C GLN A 161 8.32 8.62 -0.40
N TYR A 162 7.54 7.85 -1.17
CA TYR A 162 6.37 7.14 -0.65
C TYR A 162 6.77 5.99 0.28
N LEU A 163 7.83 5.25 -0.03
CA LEU A 163 8.36 4.19 0.84
C LEU A 163 8.80 4.74 2.21
N ASP A 164 9.40 5.93 2.26
CA ASP A 164 9.72 6.60 3.53
C ASP A 164 8.46 6.91 4.37
N ILE A 165 7.41 7.43 3.73
CA ILE A 165 6.15 7.74 4.41
C ILE A 165 5.47 6.44 4.88
N MET A 166 5.40 5.42 4.02
CA MET A 166 4.88 4.09 4.34
C MET A 166 5.56 3.51 5.58
N ALA A 167 6.90 3.57 5.65
CA ALA A 167 7.68 3.06 6.78
C ALA A 167 7.31 3.76 8.10
N SER A 168 7.21 5.09 8.08
CA SER A 168 6.82 5.85 9.27
C SER A 168 5.37 5.61 9.72
N LEU A 169 4.52 5.13 8.80
CA LEU A 169 3.15 4.66 9.05
C LEU A 169 3.07 3.17 9.37
N ARG A 170 4.20 2.45 9.37
CA ARG A 170 4.31 1.00 9.56
C ARG A 170 3.52 0.18 8.53
N LEU A 171 3.31 0.73 7.34
CA LEU A 171 2.88 -0.05 6.18
C LEU A 171 4.06 -0.89 5.69
N ASN A 172 3.79 -2.10 5.19
CA ASN A 172 4.84 -3.09 4.93
C ASN A 172 4.73 -3.78 3.57
N VAL A 173 3.76 -3.43 2.73
CA VAL A 173 3.68 -3.94 1.36
C VAL A 173 3.48 -2.79 0.38
N PHE A 174 4.38 -2.70 -0.59
CA PHE A 174 4.24 -1.85 -1.76
C PHE A 174 3.87 -2.72 -2.96
N HIS A 175 2.62 -2.61 -3.40
CA HIS A 175 2.12 -3.30 -4.58
C HIS A 175 2.36 -2.41 -5.80
N TRP A 176 3.20 -2.87 -6.73
CA TRP A 176 3.67 -2.04 -7.83
C TRP A 176 3.01 -2.47 -9.14
N HIS A 177 2.00 -1.70 -9.56
CA HIS A 177 1.27 -1.95 -10.78
C HIS A 177 2.02 -1.35 -11.97
N LEU A 178 2.76 -2.20 -12.68
CA LEU A 178 3.81 -1.82 -13.64
C LEU A 178 3.39 -1.94 -15.11
N THR A 179 2.25 -2.57 -15.41
CA THR A 179 1.84 -2.88 -16.78
C THR A 179 0.35 -2.72 -16.93
N ASP A 180 -0.09 -2.03 -17.98
CA ASP A 180 -1.50 -1.95 -18.37
C ASP A 180 -1.58 -1.51 -19.85
N GLU A 181 -2.77 -1.19 -20.34
CA GLU A 181 -3.02 -0.80 -21.72
C GLU A 181 -2.14 0.37 -22.23
N PRO A 182 -2.03 1.51 -21.50
CA PRO A 182 -1.27 2.66 -21.98
C PRO A 182 0.25 2.49 -21.84
N GLY A 183 0.75 1.54 -21.03
CA GLY A 183 2.16 1.53 -20.67
C GLY A 183 2.71 0.24 -20.10
N TRP A 184 3.91 -0.11 -20.56
CA TRP A 184 4.75 -1.13 -19.94
C TRP A 184 5.94 -0.48 -19.24
N ARG A 185 6.08 -0.63 -17.92
CA ARG A 185 7.00 0.18 -17.10
C ARG A 185 8.20 -0.57 -16.53
N ILE A 186 8.45 -1.81 -16.94
CA ILE A 186 9.56 -2.62 -16.43
C ILE A 186 10.48 -3.12 -17.55
N GLU A 187 11.78 -2.95 -17.40
CA GLU A 187 12.74 -3.53 -18.35
C GLU A 187 12.79 -5.06 -18.27
N ILE A 188 12.50 -5.71 -19.39
CA ILE A 188 12.71 -7.15 -19.61
C ILE A 188 13.77 -7.29 -20.70
N LYS A 189 14.97 -7.77 -20.34
CA LYS A 189 16.13 -7.79 -21.25
C LYS A 189 15.90 -8.70 -22.44
N ARG A 190 15.19 -9.82 -22.26
CA ARG A 190 14.82 -10.74 -23.35
C ARG A 190 13.81 -10.12 -24.32
N TYR A 191 13.01 -9.15 -23.87
CA TYR A 191 11.95 -8.52 -24.67
C TYR A 191 12.09 -6.98 -24.70
N PRO A 192 13.14 -6.44 -25.33
CA PRO A 192 13.45 -5.01 -25.27
C PRO A 192 12.36 -4.13 -25.90
N LYS A 193 11.51 -4.65 -26.80
CA LYS A 193 10.41 -3.87 -27.37
C LYS A 193 9.36 -3.49 -26.34
N LEU A 194 9.28 -4.19 -25.21
CA LEU A 194 8.36 -3.82 -24.13
C LEU A 194 8.66 -2.40 -23.61
N THR A 195 9.93 -1.98 -23.58
CA THR A 195 10.29 -0.63 -23.14
C THR A 195 10.58 0.34 -24.28
N THR A 196 10.96 -0.13 -25.48
CA THR A 196 11.14 0.78 -26.63
C THR A 196 9.83 1.10 -27.38
N ILE A 197 8.81 0.24 -27.27
CA ILE A 197 7.49 0.39 -27.90
C ILE A 197 6.37 0.39 -26.86
N GLY A 198 6.34 -0.61 -25.96
CA GLY A 198 5.27 -0.76 -24.97
C GLY A 198 5.25 0.36 -23.92
N ALA A 199 6.39 0.98 -23.60
CA ALA A 199 6.46 2.11 -22.68
C ALA A 199 6.08 3.46 -23.32
N VAL A 200 5.95 3.53 -24.65
CA VAL A 200 5.51 4.76 -25.35
C VAL A 200 4.05 4.99 -25.04
N GLY A 201 3.74 6.22 -24.61
CA GLY A 201 2.39 6.65 -24.26
C GLY A 201 2.10 6.65 -22.76
N ASN A 202 1.01 7.31 -22.42
CA ASN A 202 0.33 7.26 -21.13
C ASN A 202 -1.18 7.41 -21.39
N TRP A 203 -2.00 7.46 -20.34
CA TRP A 203 -3.47 7.49 -20.48
C TRP A 203 -4.01 8.70 -21.28
N HIS A 204 -3.32 9.84 -21.33
CA HIS A 204 -3.78 11.05 -22.04
C HIS A 204 -2.99 11.38 -23.30
N ASP A 205 -1.73 10.97 -23.36
CA ASP A 205 -0.86 11.17 -24.50
C ASP A 205 -0.33 9.81 -24.96
N PRO A 206 -0.97 9.16 -25.95
CA PRO A 206 -0.51 7.87 -26.48
C PRO A 206 0.84 7.98 -27.20
N LYS A 207 1.37 9.20 -27.40
CA LYS A 207 2.66 9.47 -28.04
C LYS A 207 3.70 10.00 -27.05
N ALA A 208 3.39 10.03 -25.75
CA ALA A 208 4.34 10.42 -24.73
C ALA A 208 5.63 9.60 -24.85
N ALA A 209 6.77 10.24 -24.59
CA ALA A 209 8.07 9.57 -24.63
C ALA A 209 8.07 8.34 -23.70
N PRO A 210 8.80 7.27 -24.07
CA PRO A 210 8.84 6.06 -23.28
C PRO A 210 9.38 6.35 -21.88
N SER A 211 8.66 5.89 -20.87
CA SER A 211 9.04 5.98 -19.46
C SER A 211 8.84 4.61 -18.79
N PHE A 212 9.88 4.15 -18.10
CA PHE A 212 9.95 2.83 -17.48
C PHE A 212 11.09 2.79 -16.46
N TYR A 213 11.09 1.75 -15.63
CA TYR A 213 12.17 1.42 -14.72
C TYR A 213 13.13 0.43 -15.36
N THR A 214 14.42 0.77 -15.36
CA THR A 214 15.48 -0.20 -15.65
C THR A 214 15.54 -1.25 -14.54
N GLN A 215 16.13 -2.41 -14.84
CA GLN A 215 16.31 -3.45 -13.82
C GLN A 215 17.18 -2.99 -12.64
N GLU A 216 18.15 -2.11 -12.88
CA GLU A 216 19.00 -1.58 -11.81
C GLU A 216 18.23 -0.59 -10.91
N GLU A 217 17.37 0.25 -11.48
CA GLU A 217 16.48 1.11 -10.67
C GLU A 217 15.49 0.29 -9.85
N ILE A 218 14.95 -0.81 -10.39
CA ILE A 218 14.08 -1.72 -9.63
C ILE A 218 14.85 -2.34 -8.47
N LYS A 219 16.06 -2.86 -8.69
CA LYS A 219 16.89 -3.43 -7.62
C LYS A 219 17.18 -2.40 -6.53
N GLU A 220 17.44 -1.15 -6.91
CA GLU A 220 17.66 -0.05 -5.98
C GLU A 220 16.41 0.23 -5.13
N VAL A 221 15.22 0.30 -5.76
CA VAL A 221 13.94 0.50 -5.05
C VAL A 221 13.63 -0.68 -4.12
N VAL A 222 13.82 -1.91 -4.59
CA VAL A 222 13.59 -3.13 -3.80
C VAL A 222 14.52 -3.17 -2.59
N ALA A 223 15.81 -2.85 -2.76
CA ALA A 223 16.75 -2.76 -1.65
C ALA A 223 16.36 -1.63 -0.67
N TYR A 224 15.99 -0.46 -1.19
CA TYR A 224 15.54 0.69 -0.38
C TYR A 224 14.30 0.37 0.45
N ALA A 225 13.33 -0.35 -0.13
CA ALA A 225 12.13 -0.83 0.53
C ALA A 225 12.45 -1.89 1.60
N ALA A 226 13.37 -2.82 1.32
CA ALA A 226 13.77 -3.86 2.26
C ALA A 226 14.41 -3.30 3.53
N GLU A 227 15.22 -2.23 3.42
CA GLU A 227 15.77 -1.52 4.59
C GLU A 227 14.70 -0.89 5.50
N ARG A 228 13.49 -0.73 4.97
CA ARG A 228 12.30 -0.18 5.63
C ARG A 228 11.29 -1.23 6.05
N HIS A 229 11.63 -2.52 5.90
CA HIS A 229 10.71 -3.64 6.12
C HIS A 229 9.44 -3.54 5.26
N ILE A 230 9.60 -3.06 4.03
CA ILE A 230 8.54 -3.01 3.02
C ILE A 230 8.85 -4.05 1.94
N MET A 231 7.94 -5.01 1.78
CA MET A 231 7.96 -5.98 0.70
C MET A 231 7.42 -5.33 -0.58
N VAL A 232 8.15 -5.43 -1.68
CA VAL A 232 7.69 -4.95 -3.00
C VAL A 232 7.11 -6.12 -3.79
N VAL A 233 5.84 -6.04 -4.13
CA VAL A 233 5.11 -7.05 -4.90
C VAL A 233 4.84 -6.50 -6.30
N PRO A 234 5.43 -7.06 -7.37
CA PRO A 234 5.19 -6.61 -8.73
C PRO A 234 3.84 -7.13 -9.24
N GLU A 235 3.19 -6.34 -10.09
CA GLU A 235 2.06 -6.78 -10.91
C GLU A 235 2.40 -6.73 -12.40
N ILE A 236 2.15 -7.86 -13.07
CA ILE A 236 2.14 -7.99 -14.53
C ILE A 236 0.76 -8.49 -14.92
N ASP A 237 -0.12 -7.58 -15.35
CA ASP A 237 -1.53 -7.89 -15.58
C ASP A 237 -1.73 -8.81 -16.80
N MET A 238 -2.59 -9.82 -16.63
CA MET A 238 -2.93 -10.83 -17.63
C MET A 238 -4.21 -11.60 -17.25
N PRO A 239 -4.97 -12.16 -18.22
CA PRO A 239 -4.77 -12.03 -19.67
C PRO A 239 -5.22 -10.67 -20.23
N GLY A 240 -6.05 -9.91 -19.49
CA GLY A 240 -6.49 -8.57 -19.87
C GLY A 240 -5.39 -7.51 -19.70
N HIS A 241 -5.71 -6.25 -20.00
CA HIS A 241 -4.81 -5.10 -19.83
C HIS A 241 -3.45 -5.24 -20.54
N ALA A 242 -3.37 -6.08 -21.58
CA ALA A 242 -2.13 -6.47 -22.24
C ALA A 242 -1.72 -5.55 -23.41
N THR A 243 -2.47 -4.48 -23.71
CA THR A 243 -2.31 -3.67 -24.93
C THR A 243 -0.88 -3.15 -25.13
N ALA A 244 -0.18 -2.73 -24.07
CA ALA A 244 1.21 -2.30 -24.18
C ALA A 244 2.16 -3.43 -24.61
N ALA A 245 1.94 -4.65 -24.11
CA ALA A 245 2.72 -5.83 -24.49
C ALA A 245 2.39 -6.27 -25.93
N CYS A 246 1.10 -6.35 -26.28
CA CYS A 246 0.62 -6.70 -27.62
C CYS A 246 1.08 -5.68 -28.67
N ARG A 247 1.15 -4.39 -28.33
CA ARG A 247 1.72 -3.35 -29.21
C ARG A 247 3.20 -3.57 -29.50
N ALA A 248 3.96 -4.05 -28.52
CA ALA A 248 5.39 -4.36 -28.66
C ALA A 248 5.63 -5.68 -29.41
N TYR A 249 4.77 -6.68 -29.19
CA TYR A 249 4.82 -8.02 -29.76
C TYR A 249 3.41 -8.42 -30.21
N PRO A 250 2.99 -8.08 -31.45
CA PRO A 250 1.63 -8.37 -31.93
C PRO A 250 1.29 -9.86 -31.99
N GLU A 251 2.30 -10.73 -32.11
CA GLU A 251 2.16 -12.18 -32.21
C GLU A 251 1.54 -12.85 -30.97
N ILE A 252 1.60 -12.21 -29.80
CA ILE A 252 1.02 -12.72 -28.54
C ILE A 252 -0.37 -12.15 -28.25
N SER A 253 -0.98 -11.40 -29.18
CA SER A 253 -2.28 -10.78 -28.97
C SER A 253 -3.44 -11.76 -29.18
N GLY A 254 -4.41 -11.75 -28.26
CA GLY A 254 -5.71 -12.41 -28.36
C GLY A 254 -6.78 -11.55 -29.03
N GLY A 255 -6.41 -10.37 -29.52
CA GLY A 255 -7.31 -9.41 -30.15
C GLY A 255 -8.01 -8.47 -29.16
N GLY A 256 -9.21 -8.08 -29.56
CA GLY A 256 -10.06 -7.04 -28.99
C GLY A 256 -10.49 -6.05 -30.08
N GLU A 257 -11.52 -5.23 -29.82
CA GLU A 257 -12.08 -4.32 -30.83
C GLU A 257 -12.12 -2.86 -30.33
N GLY A 258 -11.94 -1.90 -31.24
CA GLY A 258 -11.96 -0.46 -30.91
C GLY A 258 -10.85 -0.08 -29.93
N ARG A 259 -11.19 0.66 -28.85
CA ARG A 259 -10.29 0.93 -27.71
C ARG A 259 -9.61 -0.30 -27.13
N TRP A 260 -10.26 -1.46 -27.22
CA TRP A 260 -9.76 -2.69 -26.64
C TRP A 260 -8.91 -3.51 -27.60
N ASP A 261 -8.53 -2.96 -28.76
CA ASP A 261 -7.60 -3.63 -29.67
C ASP A 261 -6.29 -4.00 -28.95
N GLY A 262 -5.94 -5.29 -29.01
CA GLY A 262 -4.78 -5.85 -28.31
C GLY A 262 -4.92 -5.98 -26.79
N PHE A 263 -6.11 -5.80 -26.22
CA PHE A 263 -6.34 -5.81 -24.77
C PHE A 263 -6.02 -7.15 -24.11
N THR A 264 -6.12 -8.26 -24.84
CA THR A 264 -5.86 -9.59 -24.29
C THR A 264 -4.58 -10.22 -24.83
N PHE A 265 -3.88 -10.97 -23.98
CA PHE A 265 -2.94 -11.99 -24.43
C PHE A 265 -3.69 -13.13 -25.13
N HIS A 266 -3.07 -13.75 -26.13
CA HIS A 266 -3.68 -14.87 -26.85
C HIS A 266 -3.81 -16.08 -25.93
N PRO A 267 -5.03 -16.54 -25.61
CA PRO A 267 -5.25 -17.44 -24.48
C PRO A 267 -4.88 -18.90 -24.76
N CYS A 268 -4.67 -19.26 -26.03
CA CYS A 268 -4.46 -20.65 -26.47
C CYS A 268 -3.05 -20.96 -27.00
N LYS A 269 -2.19 -19.96 -27.20
CA LYS A 269 -0.89 -20.13 -27.90
C LYS A 269 0.23 -20.44 -26.92
N GLU A 270 1.01 -21.47 -27.20
CA GLU A 270 2.16 -21.83 -26.37
C GLU A 270 3.25 -20.75 -26.42
N GLU A 271 3.40 -20.05 -27.54
CA GLU A 271 4.29 -18.90 -27.69
C GLU A 271 3.94 -17.77 -26.70
N THR A 272 2.64 -17.57 -26.42
CA THR A 272 2.18 -16.61 -25.41
C THR A 272 2.58 -17.04 -24.01
N PHE A 273 2.39 -18.32 -23.67
CA PHE A 273 2.80 -18.84 -22.36
C PHE A 273 4.32 -18.88 -22.19
N GLU A 274 5.08 -19.13 -23.26
CA GLU A 274 6.53 -19.01 -23.28
C GLU A 274 6.96 -17.56 -23.03
N PHE A 275 6.35 -16.60 -23.72
CA PHE A 275 6.58 -15.17 -23.49
C PHE A 275 6.32 -14.79 -22.02
N ILE A 276 5.16 -15.17 -21.48
CA ILE A 276 4.81 -14.89 -20.08
C ILE A 276 5.80 -15.54 -19.13
N SER A 277 6.16 -16.81 -19.34
CA SER A 277 7.14 -17.50 -18.50
C SER A 277 8.49 -16.80 -18.51
N ASN A 278 8.96 -16.37 -19.67
CA ASN A 278 10.22 -15.66 -19.85
C ASN A 278 10.22 -14.27 -19.18
N VAL A 279 9.13 -13.52 -19.29
CA VAL A 279 8.96 -12.26 -18.55
C VAL A 279 9.01 -12.52 -17.05
N LEU A 280 8.24 -13.52 -16.59
CA LEU A 280 8.15 -13.85 -15.17
C LEU A 280 9.46 -14.42 -14.60
N ASP A 281 10.35 -15.00 -15.41
CA ASP A 281 11.70 -15.38 -14.98
C ASP A 281 12.52 -14.16 -14.58
N GLU A 282 12.52 -13.11 -15.40
CA GLU A 282 13.22 -11.87 -15.08
C GLU A 282 12.58 -11.14 -13.90
N VAL A 283 11.24 -11.07 -13.85
CA VAL A 283 10.50 -10.49 -12.71
C VAL A 283 10.81 -11.23 -11.41
N ALA A 284 10.76 -12.57 -11.39
CA ALA A 284 11.05 -13.34 -10.19
C ALA A 284 12.50 -13.14 -9.68
N GLY A 285 13.44 -12.89 -10.59
CA GLY A 285 14.83 -12.56 -10.26
C GLY A 285 15.04 -11.13 -9.72
N LEU A 286 14.16 -10.19 -10.03
CA LEU A 286 14.22 -8.80 -9.56
C LEU A 286 13.53 -8.60 -8.21
N PHE A 287 12.45 -9.35 -7.96
CA PHE A 287 11.60 -9.18 -6.79
C PHE A 287 11.74 -10.37 -5.82
N PRO A 288 12.36 -10.19 -4.64
CA PRO A 288 12.54 -11.26 -3.66
C PRO A 288 11.24 -11.67 -2.97
N ALA A 289 10.17 -10.87 -3.07
CA ALA A 289 8.86 -11.19 -2.52
C ALA A 289 8.41 -12.60 -2.97
N PRO A 290 7.77 -13.39 -2.10
CA PRO A 290 7.27 -14.71 -2.47
C PRO A 290 6.00 -14.63 -3.32
N TYR A 291 5.65 -13.44 -3.81
CA TYR A 291 4.41 -13.14 -4.52
C TYR A 291 4.69 -12.46 -5.85
N VAL A 292 3.87 -12.77 -6.84
CA VAL A 292 3.71 -11.97 -8.07
C VAL A 292 2.21 -11.80 -8.30
N HIS A 293 1.77 -10.55 -8.48
CA HIS A 293 0.40 -10.26 -8.87
C HIS A 293 0.27 -10.42 -10.39
N ILE A 294 -0.74 -11.14 -10.85
CA ILE A 294 -0.98 -11.36 -12.29
C ILE A 294 -2.19 -10.60 -12.82
N GLY A 295 -2.83 -9.79 -11.96
CA GLY A 295 -4.10 -9.14 -12.27
C GLY A 295 -5.23 -10.14 -12.42
N GLY A 296 -5.75 -10.30 -13.64
CA GLY A 296 -6.82 -11.24 -13.97
C GLY A 296 -8.22 -10.63 -13.93
N ASP A 297 -8.31 -9.31 -13.97
CA ASP A 297 -9.55 -8.56 -13.97
C ASP A 297 -10.00 -8.18 -15.39
N GLU A 298 -11.29 -7.83 -15.50
CA GLU A 298 -11.88 -7.11 -16.62
C GLU A 298 -11.69 -7.70 -18.04
N VAL A 299 -11.27 -8.97 -18.17
CA VAL A 299 -11.01 -9.69 -19.44
C VAL A 299 -12.17 -9.55 -20.44
N HIS A 300 -13.41 -9.53 -19.95
CA HIS A 300 -14.63 -9.38 -20.74
C HIS A 300 -14.70 -8.07 -21.55
N TYR A 301 -13.86 -7.07 -21.29
CA TYR A 301 -13.79 -5.87 -22.12
C TYR A 301 -13.05 -6.07 -23.44
N GLY A 302 -12.14 -7.04 -23.55
CA GLY A 302 -11.29 -7.21 -24.73
C GLY A 302 -11.31 -8.60 -25.36
N ASN A 303 -12.22 -9.47 -24.94
CA ASN A 303 -12.29 -10.85 -25.41
C ASN A 303 -13.24 -11.07 -26.61
N GLN A 304 -13.69 -10.01 -27.29
CA GLN A 304 -14.68 -10.10 -28.38
C GLN A 304 -14.20 -11.04 -29.51
N ASN A 305 -12.92 -10.97 -29.87
CA ASN A 305 -12.37 -11.83 -30.91
C ASN A 305 -12.31 -13.31 -30.51
N TRP A 306 -12.31 -13.64 -29.22
CA TRP A 306 -12.28 -15.04 -28.77
C TRP A 306 -13.51 -15.83 -29.24
N PHE A 307 -14.64 -15.15 -29.41
CA PHE A 307 -15.90 -15.75 -29.88
C PHE A 307 -15.92 -16.06 -31.38
N THR A 308 -15.02 -15.45 -32.16
CA THR A 308 -15.04 -15.51 -33.63
C THR A 308 -13.77 -16.07 -34.24
N ASP A 309 -12.66 -16.06 -33.51
CA ASP A 309 -11.39 -16.64 -33.93
C ASP A 309 -11.49 -18.18 -34.05
N PRO A 310 -11.29 -18.76 -35.25
CA PRO A 310 -11.40 -20.20 -35.45
C PRO A 310 -10.41 -21.03 -34.62
N GLU A 311 -9.19 -20.54 -34.42
CA GLU A 311 -8.14 -21.23 -33.65
C GLU A 311 -8.55 -21.32 -32.18
N ILE A 312 -9.08 -20.22 -31.62
CA ILE A 312 -9.59 -20.19 -30.25
C ILE A 312 -10.81 -21.10 -30.09
N GLN A 313 -11.76 -21.04 -31.03
CA GLN A 313 -12.97 -21.85 -30.98
C GLN A 313 -12.67 -23.35 -31.10
N ASP A 314 -11.70 -23.74 -31.93
CA ASP A 314 -11.28 -25.13 -32.05
C ASP A 314 -10.53 -25.58 -30.80
N PHE A 315 -9.67 -24.74 -30.22
CA PHE A 315 -9.01 -25.03 -28.94
C PHE A 315 -10.01 -25.28 -27.80
N ILE A 316 -11.08 -24.48 -27.69
CA ILE A 316 -12.16 -24.67 -26.71
C ILE A 316 -12.79 -26.05 -26.86
N LYS A 317 -13.10 -26.47 -28.10
CA LYS A 317 -13.71 -27.78 -28.38
C LYS A 317 -12.75 -28.92 -28.07
N GLU A 318 -11.51 -28.84 -28.54
CA GLU A 318 -10.49 -29.88 -28.38
C GLU A 318 -10.15 -30.12 -26.90
N ASN A 319 -10.04 -29.04 -26.13
CA ASN A 319 -9.76 -29.09 -24.69
C ASN A 319 -11.02 -29.26 -23.83
N LYS A 320 -12.20 -29.41 -24.45
CA LYS A 320 -13.49 -29.63 -23.78
C LYS A 320 -13.81 -28.55 -22.74
N LEU A 321 -13.45 -27.31 -23.06
CA LEU A 321 -13.77 -26.14 -22.23
C LEU A 321 -15.24 -25.77 -22.45
N VAL A 322 -15.87 -25.18 -21.42
CA VAL A 322 -17.30 -24.85 -21.47
C VAL A 322 -17.60 -23.81 -22.55
N ASN A 323 -16.78 -22.76 -22.59
CA ASN A 323 -16.87 -21.57 -23.45
C ASN A 323 -15.63 -20.68 -23.21
N GLU A 324 -15.67 -19.43 -23.65
CA GLU A 324 -14.63 -18.41 -23.48
C GLU A 324 -14.33 -18.11 -22.01
N THR A 325 -15.33 -18.18 -21.11
CA THR A 325 -15.09 -18.11 -19.65
C THR A 325 -14.29 -19.32 -19.18
N GLY A 326 -14.60 -20.52 -19.69
CA GLY A 326 -13.80 -21.72 -19.44
C GLY A 326 -12.36 -21.60 -19.94
N LEU A 327 -12.16 -20.84 -21.02
CA LEU A 327 -10.84 -20.52 -21.58
C LEU A 327 -10.08 -19.49 -20.74
N GLU A 328 -10.73 -18.45 -20.24
CA GLU A 328 -10.15 -17.52 -19.27
C GLU A 328 -9.67 -18.28 -18.02
N HIS A 329 -10.51 -19.18 -17.48
CA HIS A 329 -10.13 -20.01 -16.36
C HIS A 329 -8.95 -20.94 -16.68
N TYR A 330 -8.87 -21.46 -17.91
CA TYR A 330 -7.72 -22.24 -18.37
C TYR A 330 -6.44 -21.41 -18.36
N PHE A 331 -6.49 -20.19 -18.89
CA PHE A 331 -5.36 -19.27 -18.88
C PHE A 331 -4.89 -18.95 -17.46
N VAL A 332 -5.82 -18.60 -16.55
CA VAL A 332 -5.49 -18.28 -15.15
C VAL A 332 -4.82 -19.46 -14.46
N ARG A 333 -5.27 -20.71 -14.70
CA ARG A 333 -4.62 -21.91 -14.18
C ARG A 333 -3.21 -22.10 -14.74
N ARG A 334 -3.01 -21.88 -16.04
CA ARG A 334 -1.69 -21.92 -16.69
C ARG A 334 -0.75 -20.86 -16.11
N ALA A 335 -1.22 -19.63 -15.93
CA ALA A 335 -0.46 -18.55 -15.31
C ALA A 335 -0.06 -18.90 -13.87
N ALA A 336 -0.99 -19.44 -13.08
CA ALA A 336 -0.71 -19.90 -11.72
C ALA A 336 0.37 -20.99 -11.67
N ASP A 337 0.35 -21.94 -12.62
CA ASP A 337 1.37 -22.98 -12.72
C ASP A 337 2.74 -22.41 -13.12
N ILE A 338 2.78 -21.43 -14.03
CA ILE A 338 4.01 -20.72 -14.40
C ILE A 338 4.57 -19.96 -13.19
N VAL A 339 3.75 -19.23 -12.44
CA VAL A 339 4.18 -18.51 -11.23
C VAL A 339 4.72 -19.50 -10.17
N ALA A 340 4.01 -20.62 -9.95
CA ALA A 340 4.43 -21.66 -9.02
C ALA A 340 5.76 -22.32 -9.43
N SER A 341 6.01 -22.49 -10.73
CA SER A 341 7.28 -23.03 -11.25
C SER A 341 8.50 -22.17 -10.91
N LYS A 342 8.29 -20.90 -10.53
CA LYS A 342 9.31 -19.93 -10.13
C LYS A 342 9.38 -19.76 -8.61
N GLU A 343 8.79 -20.71 -7.86
CA GLU A 343 8.74 -20.72 -6.40
C GLU A 343 8.02 -19.48 -5.81
N LYS A 344 7.07 -18.92 -6.55
CA LYS A 344 6.23 -17.80 -6.12
C LYS A 344 4.78 -18.27 -5.93
N THR A 345 4.04 -17.53 -5.11
CA THR A 345 2.59 -17.64 -4.98
C THR A 345 1.94 -16.54 -5.81
N MET A 346 0.93 -16.90 -6.60
CA MET A 346 0.18 -15.95 -7.40
C MET A 346 -0.71 -15.08 -6.51
N ILE A 347 -0.82 -13.79 -6.81
CA ILE A 347 -1.94 -12.96 -6.36
C ILE A 347 -2.76 -12.59 -7.59
N GLY A 348 -4.08 -12.58 -7.48
CA GLY A 348 -4.95 -12.06 -8.54
C GLY A 348 -6.21 -11.45 -7.98
N TRP A 349 -6.85 -10.60 -8.79
CA TRP A 349 -8.12 -9.97 -8.48
C TRP A 349 -9.23 -11.01 -8.31
N ASP A 350 -10.30 -10.69 -7.58
CA ASP A 350 -11.29 -11.68 -7.13
C ASP A 350 -12.06 -12.45 -8.22
N GLU A 351 -11.95 -12.03 -9.48
CA GLU A 351 -12.24 -12.81 -10.68
C GLU A 351 -11.61 -14.22 -10.64
N ILE A 352 -10.37 -14.36 -10.18
CA ILE A 352 -9.64 -15.64 -10.21
C ILE A 352 -10.29 -16.75 -9.36
N VAL A 353 -11.17 -16.38 -8.42
CA VAL A 353 -11.86 -17.34 -7.55
C VAL A 353 -12.65 -18.36 -8.37
N ASP A 354 -13.18 -17.95 -9.53
CA ASP A 354 -13.97 -18.79 -10.42
C ASP A 354 -13.11 -19.74 -11.27
N ALA A 355 -11.81 -19.46 -11.42
CA ALA A 355 -10.86 -20.29 -12.15
C ALA A 355 -10.43 -21.58 -11.42
N GLU A 356 -10.77 -21.69 -10.12
CA GLU A 356 -10.52 -22.88 -9.29
C GLU A 356 -9.03 -23.26 -9.17
N VAL A 357 -8.15 -22.26 -9.13
CA VAL A 357 -6.73 -22.45 -8.81
C VAL A 357 -6.59 -22.98 -7.38
N SER A 358 -5.63 -23.88 -7.12
CA SER A 358 -5.39 -24.33 -5.74
C SER A 358 -5.13 -23.16 -4.78
N PRO A 359 -5.78 -23.11 -3.60
CA PRO A 359 -5.50 -22.10 -2.56
C PRO A 359 -4.06 -22.06 -2.06
N GLU A 360 -3.28 -23.12 -2.29
CA GLU A 360 -1.84 -23.15 -1.98
C GLU A 360 -1.00 -22.34 -2.98
N LYS A 361 -1.51 -22.16 -4.20
CA LYS A 361 -0.84 -21.46 -5.30
C LYS A 361 -1.30 -20.01 -5.46
N ALA A 362 -2.41 -19.62 -4.81
CA ALA A 362 -3.04 -18.33 -5.05
C ALA A 362 -3.51 -17.62 -3.77
N VAL A 363 -3.36 -16.30 -3.77
CA VAL A 363 -3.99 -15.36 -2.84
C VAL A 363 -4.98 -14.52 -3.64
N VAL A 364 -6.16 -14.30 -3.07
CA VAL A 364 -7.22 -13.50 -3.71
C VAL A 364 -7.16 -12.06 -3.21
N MET A 365 -7.14 -11.11 -4.13
CA MET A 365 -7.26 -9.69 -3.83
C MET A 365 -8.69 -9.22 -4.15
N TRP A 366 -9.50 -9.03 -3.09
CA TRP A 366 -10.92 -8.70 -3.23
C TRP A 366 -11.16 -7.19 -3.37
N TRP A 367 -11.66 -6.78 -4.53
CA TRP A 367 -11.77 -5.37 -4.93
C TRP A 367 -13.22 -4.96 -5.29
N ARG A 368 -14.07 -5.91 -5.69
CA ARG A 368 -15.45 -5.60 -6.08
C ARG A 368 -16.36 -5.55 -4.85
N HIS A 369 -16.45 -4.38 -4.23
CA HIS A 369 -17.26 -4.12 -3.02
C HIS A 369 -18.75 -4.48 -3.16
N ASP A 370 -19.28 -4.46 -4.39
CA ASP A 370 -20.62 -4.87 -4.79
C ASP A 370 -20.78 -6.39 -4.98
N ARG A 371 -19.67 -7.13 -5.03
CA ARG A 371 -19.59 -8.60 -5.15
C ARG A 371 -19.15 -9.24 -3.84
N LYS A 372 -19.85 -8.92 -2.75
CA LYS A 372 -19.58 -9.49 -1.41
C LYS A 372 -19.65 -11.02 -1.35
N TYR A 373 -20.48 -11.64 -2.20
CA TYR A 373 -20.54 -13.10 -2.30
C TYR A 373 -19.22 -13.70 -2.81
N GLN A 374 -18.45 -12.96 -3.62
CA GLN A 374 -17.16 -13.43 -4.14
C GLN A 374 -16.11 -13.52 -3.02
N LEU A 375 -16.14 -12.56 -2.08
CA LEU A 375 -15.34 -12.63 -0.86
C LEU A 375 -15.67 -13.89 -0.05
N VAL A 376 -16.96 -14.12 0.22
CA VAL A 376 -17.39 -15.31 0.99
C VAL A 376 -16.98 -16.60 0.27
N LYS A 377 -17.19 -16.66 -1.06
CA LYS A 377 -16.79 -17.79 -1.89
C LYS A 377 -15.27 -18.06 -1.83
N ALA A 378 -14.44 -17.01 -1.85
CA ALA A 378 -13.00 -17.15 -1.70
C ALA A 378 -12.63 -17.77 -0.35
N LEU A 379 -13.27 -17.31 0.73
CA LEU A 379 -13.02 -17.80 2.09
C LEU A 379 -13.49 -19.24 2.29
N GLU A 380 -14.67 -19.58 1.77
CA GLU A 380 -15.22 -20.95 1.78
C GLU A 380 -14.36 -21.93 0.98
N ARG A 381 -13.71 -21.44 -0.09
CA ARG A 381 -12.74 -22.21 -0.89
C ARG A 381 -11.34 -22.28 -0.26
N GLY A 382 -11.12 -21.62 0.88
CA GLY A 382 -9.88 -21.70 1.65
C GLY A 382 -8.75 -20.78 1.18
N TYR A 383 -9.04 -19.81 0.30
CA TYR A 383 -8.04 -18.84 -0.13
C TYR A 383 -7.64 -17.90 1.01
N LYS A 384 -6.37 -17.53 1.03
CA LYS A 384 -5.95 -16.30 1.72
C LYS A 384 -6.47 -15.10 0.95
N VAL A 385 -6.91 -14.07 1.68
CA VAL A 385 -7.53 -12.88 1.09
C VAL A 385 -6.85 -11.59 1.55
N ILE A 386 -6.62 -10.69 0.60
CA ILE A 386 -6.27 -9.29 0.81
C ILE A 386 -7.50 -8.45 0.44
N MET A 387 -7.95 -7.57 1.33
CA MET A 387 -9.13 -6.73 1.07
C MET A 387 -8.72 -5.35 0.55
N THR A 388 -9.18 -5.00 -0.63
CA THR A 388 -8.95 -3.68 -1.26
C THR A 388 -10.17 -3.22 -2.08
N PRO A 389 -11.38 -3.24 -1.50
CA PRO A 389 -12.59 -2.88 -2.22
C PRO A 389 -12.53 -1.46 -2.80
N ARG A 390 -13.06 -1.24 -4.02
CA ARG A 390 -13.14 0.10 -4.64
C ARG A 390 -13.58 1.18 -3.64
N LEU A 391 -14.63 0.89 -2.87
CA LEU A 391 -15.03 1.72 -1.74
C LEU A 391 -14.78 0.96 -0.42
N PRO A 392 -14.02 1.51 0.54
CA PRO A 392 -13.35 2.81 0.53
C PRO A 392 -11.86 2.74 0.12
N MET A 393 -11.35 1.64 -0.41
CA MET A 393 -9.90 1.43 -0.55
C MET A 393 -9.28 1.93 -1.86
N TYR A 394 -10.04 2.53 -2.77
CA TYR A 394 -9.47 3.17 -3.97
C TYR A 394 -9.31 4.69 -3.77
N GLY A 395 -8.08 5.17 -3.89
CA GLY A 395 -7.74 6.57 -3.64
C GLY A 395 -8.03 7.54 -4.77
N ASP A 396 -8.33 7.05 -5.96
CA ASP A 396 -8.68 7.84 -7.14
C ASP A 396 -10.16 8.27 -7.19
N PHE A 397 -10.97 7.83 -6.21
CA PHE A 397 -12.33 8.34 -5.98
C PHE A 397 -12.31 9.72 -5.33
N VAL A 398 -13.33 10.54 -5.66
CA VAL A 398 -13.53 11.87 -5.07
C VAL A 398 -13.56 11.76 -3.55
N GLN A 399 -12.72 12.51 -2.86
CA GLN A 399 -12.51 12.32 -1.42
C GLN A 399 -13.30 13.25 -0.49
N TYR A 400 -13.92 14.30 -1.04
CA TYR A 400 -14.56 15.34 -0.24
C TYR A 400 -15.66 16.09 -1.03
N PRO A 401 -16.72 16.62 -0.38
CA PRO A 401 -17.87 17.23 -1.08
C PRO A 401 -17.58 18.46 -1.93
N THR A 402 -16.48 19.17 -1.70
CA THR A 402 -16.09 20.33 -2.52
C THR A 402 -15.25 19.92 -3.73
N HIS A 403 -14.74 18.70 -3.75
CA HIS A 403 -13.96 18.19 -4.87
C HIS A 403 -14.89 17.76 -6.01
N ARG A 404 -14.38 17.83 -7.23
CA ARG A 404 -15.16 17.56 -8.45
C ARG A 404 -14.51 16.51 -9.33
N MET A 405 -13.25 16.15 -9.07
CA MET A 405 -12.47 15.33 -9.99
C MET A 405 -12.03 14.03 -9.33
N GLY A 406 -12.54 12.91 -9.83
CA GLY A 406 -12.16 11.55 -9.45
C GLY A 406 -12.80 10.53 -10.39
N ARG A 407 -12.65 9.23 -10.08
CA ARG A 407 -13.22 8.13 -10.87
C ARG A 407 -14.74 8.20 -10.97
N TRP A 408 -15.40 8.49 -9.85
CA TRP A 408 -16.86 8.51 -9.72
C TRP A 408 -17.31 9.72 -8.88
N ASP A 409 -18.56 10.15 -9.08
CA ASP A 409 -19.13 11.35 -8.43
C ASP A 409 -19.54 11.12 -6.96
N GLY A 410 -19.45 9.88 -6.47
CA GLY A 410 -19.62 9.55 -5.05
C GLY A 410 -18.34 9.77 -4.25
N TYR A 411 -18.49 9.91 -2.93
CA TYR A 411 -17.38 10.26 -2.04
C TYR A 411 -16.75 9.03 -1.38
N ASN A 412 -15.42 8.96 -1.41
CA ASN A 412 -14.61 8.07 -0.60
C ASN A 412 -13.95 8.88 0.53
N MET A 413 -14.69 9.06 1.63
CA MET A 413 -14.31 9.95 2.73
C MET A 413 -13.21 9.34 3.59
N LEU A 414 -12.44 10.20 4.27
CA LEU A 414 -11.42 9.79 5.24
C LEU A 414 -11.98 8.87 6.36
N GLU A 415 -13.21 9.12 6.80
CA GLU A 415 -13.85 8.31 7.83
C GLU A 415 -14.18 6.88 7.35
N ASP A 416 -14.59 6.72 6.09
CA ASP A 416 -14.91 5.40 5.53
C ASP A 416 -13.65 4.53 5.46
N VAL A 417 -12.54 5.11 4.99
CA VAL A 417 -11.22 4.48 4.99
C VAL A 417 -10.81 4.10 6.41
N TYR A 418 -10.95 5.04 7.36
CA TYR A 418 -10.60 4.82 8.76
C TYR A 418 -11.39 3.67 9.38
N ARG A 419 -12.69 3.55 9.08
CA ARG A 419 -13.59 2.54 9.68
C ARG A 419 -13.43 1.16 9.06
N PHE A 420 -12.89 1.03 7.87
CA PHE A 420 -12.68 -0.27 7.25
C PHE A 420 -11.77 -1.19 8.11
N PRO A 421 -11.96 -2.53 8.12
CA PRO A 421 -13.03 -3.32 7.50
C PRO A 421 -14.27 -3.52 8.40
N GLU A 422 -14.59 -2.62 9.34
CA GLU A 422 -15.75 -2.77 10.24
C GLU A 422 -17.06 -3.15 9.51
N PRO A 423 -17.41 -2.55 8.35
CA PRO A 423 -18.66 -2.90 7.64
C PRO A 423 -18.72 -4.34 7.10
N LEU A 424 -17.59 -5.06 7.07
CA LEU A 424 -17.47 -6.42 6.52
C LEU A 424 -17.25 -7.47 7.60
N ILE A 425 -17.24 -7.09 8.88
CA ILE A 425 -16.84 -8.00 9.96
C ILE A 425 -17.69 -9.28 10.01
N ASN A 426 -18.98 -9.18 9.71
CA ASN A 426 -19.89 -10.33 9.68
C ASN A 426 -19.59 -11.32 8.54
N LEU A 427 -18.97 -10.86 7.45
CA LEU A 427 -18.64 -11.71 6.30
C LEU A 427 -17.34 -12.49 6.52
N VAL A 428 -16.43 -11.95 7.34
CA VAL A 428 -15.11 -12.54 7.60
C VAL A 428 -15.02 -13.27 8.94
N GLN A 429 -16.12 -13.26 9.72
CA GLN A 429 -16.19 -13.93 11.01
C GLN A 429 -15.95 -15.44 10.85
N GLY A 430 -15.01 -15.99 11.62
CA GLY A 430 -14.59 -17.39 11.53
C GLY A 430 -13.50 -17.65 10.48
N TYR A 431 -13.17 -16.66 9.64
CA TYR A 431 -12.13 -16.73 8.61
C TYR A 431 -10.94 -15.80 8.90
N GLU A 432 -10.78 -15.31 10.12
CA GLU A 432 -9.82 -14.25 10.47
C GLU A 432 -8.37 -14.62 10.11
N LYS A 433 -8.02 -15.92 10.16
CA LYS A 433 -6.69 -16.42 9.79
C LYS A 433 -6.42 -16.41 8.28
N GLN A 434 -7.46 -16.38 7.45
CA GLN A 434 -7.34 -16.29 6.00
C GLN A 434 -7.20 -14.85 5.53
N ILE A 435 -7.64 -13.87 6.34
CA ILE A 435 -7.50 -12.45 6.03
C ILE A 435 -6.06 -12.01 6.30
N LEU A 436 -5.26 -11.83 5.24
CA LEU A 436 -3.90 -11.34 5.37
C LEU A 436 -3.87 -9.89 5.82
N GLY A 437 -4.80 -9.07 5.31
CA GLY A 437 -4.95 -7.68 5.69
C GLY A 437 -5.66 -6.82 4.66
N ILE A 438 -5.29 -5.55 4.64
CA ILE A 438 -5.93 -4.52 3.82
C ILE A 438 -4.91 -3.80 2.94
N GLN A 439 -5.36 -3.30 1.80
CA GLN A 439 -4.55 -2.51 0.88
C GLN A 439 -5.33 -1.30 0.39
N TYR A 440 -4.61 -0.21 0.15
CA TYR A 440 -5.12 0.99 -0.48
C TYR A 440 -4.55 1.13 -1.88
N SER A 441 -5.42 1.18 -2.90
CA SER A 441 -5.00 1.22 -4.30
C SER A 441 -5.14 2.60 -4.91
N MET A 442 -4.08 3.04 -5.57
CA MET A 442 -4.04 4.32 -6.29
C MET A 442 -3.91 4.07 -7.79
N TRP A 443 -5.05 4.07 -8.47
CA TRP A 443 -5.14 4.05 -9.93
C TRP A 443 -5.00 5.47 -10.48
N THR A 444 -4.42 5.61 -11.67
CA THR A 444 -3.90 6.91 -12.09
C THR A 444 -4.48 7.45 -13.38
N GLU A 445 -5.61 6.94 -13.88
CA GLU A 445 -6.31 7.48 -15.06
C GLU A 445 -6.56 8.99 -14.91
N ARG A 446 -6.91 9.46 -13.72
CA ARG A 446 -7.15 10.88 -13.43
C ARG A 446 -6.09 11.53 -12.56
N ILE A 447 -4.88 10.96 -12.50
CA ILE A 447 -3.77 11.44 -11.66
C ILE A 447 -2.54 11.58 -12.54
N ALA A 448 -2.45 12.69 -13.27
CA ALA A 448 -1.40 12.89 -14.27
C ALA A 448 -0.09 13.47 -13.71
N ASP A 449 -0.08 13.95 -12.47
CA ASP A 449 1.11 14.56 -11.88
C ASP A 449 1.29 14.23 -10.39
N LYS A 450 2.51 14.46 -9.90
CA LYS A 450 2.92 14.18 -8.52
C LYS A 450 2.12 14.97 -7.48
N LYS A 451 1.67 16.19 -7.82
CA LYS A 451 0.92 17.07 -6.92
C LYS A 451 -0.49 16.51 -6.69
N ARG A 452 -1.13 16.02 -7.75
CA ARG A 452 -2.42 15.36 -7.67
C ARG A 452 -2.34 13.99 -7.02
N LEU A 453 -1.25 13.25 -7.27
CA LEU A 453 -0.99 11.97 -6.58
C LEU A 453 -0.97 12.18 -5.06
N ASP A 454 -0.17 13.14 -4.58
CA ASP A 454 -0.10 13.49 -3.16
C ASP A 454 -1.47 13.86 -2.59
N PHE A 455 -2.21 14.68 -3.32
CA PHE A 455 -3.51 15.19 -2.90
C PHE A 455 -4.53 14.05 -2.74
N MET A 456 -4.53 13.09 -3.67
CA MET A 456 -5.46 11.96 -3.63
C MET A 456 -5.00 10.88 -2.63
N THR A 457 -3.70 10.70 -2.40
CA THR A 457 -3.19 9.73 -1.41
C THR A 457 -3.44 10.19 0.03
N PHE A 458 -3.12 11.46 0.34
CA PHE A 458 -3.06 11.95 1.71
C PHE A 458 -4.23 12.90 2.03
N PRO A 459 -4.90 12.73 3.17
CA PRO A 459 -4.47 11.97 4.35
C PRO A 459 -5.03 10.54 4.46
N ARG A 460 -5.74 10.03 3.43
CA ARG A 460 -6.41 8.72 3.51
C ARG A 460 -5.44 7.56 3.78
N LEU A 461 -4.20 7.62 3.30
CA LEU A 461 -3.19 6.60 3.63
C LEU A 461 -2.87 6.51 5.14
N LEU A 462 -2.99 7.61 5.90
CA LEU A 462 -2.83 7.57 7.37
C LEU A 462 -4.00 6.81 8.02
N ALA A 463 -5.21 6.95 7.48
CA ALA A 463 -6.38 6.21 7.95
C ALA A 463 -6.25 4.71 7.65
N VAL A 464 -5.65 4.34 6.50
CA VAL A 464 -5.31 2.95 6.17
C VAL A 464 -4.32 2.39 7.19
N ALA A 465 -3.26 3.14 7.50
CA ALA A 465 -2.28 2.73 8.51
C ALA A 465 -2.91 2.49 9.88
N GLU A 466 -3.80 3.38 10.33
CA GLU A 466 -4.55 3.18 11.58
C GLU A 466 -5.47 1.95 11.50
N ALA A 467 -6.23 1.78 10.42
CA ALA A 467 -7.12 0.64 10.23
C ALA A 467 -6.36 -0.71 10.20
N ALA A 468 -5.16 -0.70 9.63
CA ALA A 468 -4.32 -1.87 9.39
C ALA A 468 -3.50 -2.30 10.63
N TRP A 469 -3.16 -1.34 11.50
CA TRP A 469 -2.30 -1.55 12.66
C TRP A 469 -3.07 -1.56 13.98
N THR A 470 -3.92 -0.56 14.22
CA THR A 470 -4.52 -0.31 15.53
C THR A 470 -5.60 -1.35 15.86
N PRO A 471 -5.57 -1.96 17.07
CA PRO A 471 -6.64 -2.85 17.52
C PRO A 471 -8.00 -2.15 17.55
N VAL A 472 -9.07 -2.87 17.18
CA VAL A 472 -10.43 -2.31 17.06
C VAL A 472 -10.87 -1.54 18.31
N GLY A 473 -10.63 -2.10 19.51
CA GLY A 473 -11.00 -1.46 20.78
C GLY A 473 -10.21 -0.19 21.14
N LYS A 474 -9.20 0.19 20.36
CA LYS A 474 -8.40 1.41 20.53
C LYS A 474 -8.72 2.49 19.50
N LYS A 475 -9.49 2.17 18.45
CA LYS A 475 -9.84 3.13 17.40
C LYS A 475 -10.79 4.20 17.95
N SER A 476 -10.46 5.47 17.73
CA SER A 476 -11.33 6.63 17.93
C SER A 476 -11.13 7.65 16.83
N TYR A 477 -12.11 7.79 15.94
CA TYR A 477 -12.00 8.72 14.80
C TYR A 477 -11.81 10.18 15.24
N GLY A 478 -12.49 10.59 16.31
CA GLY A 478 -12.28 11.93 16.88
C GLY A 478 -10.85 12.15 17.39
N MET A 479 -10.19 11.10 17.90
CA MET A 479 -8.81 11.20 18.37
C MET A 479 -7.81 11.12 17.22
N PHE A 480 -8.09 10.31 16.22
CA PHE A 480 -7.39 10.32 14.92
C PHE A 480 -7.37 11.73 14.32
N LEU A 481 -8.51 12.42 14.25
CA LEU A 481 -8.59 13.79 13.73
C LEU A 481 -7.82 14.80 14.59
N ARG A 482 -7.73 14.63 15.91
CA ARG A 482 -6.91 15.51 16.77
C ARG A 482 -5.41 15.33 16.56
N LYS A 483 -4.97 14.10 16.26
CA LYS A 483 -3.56 13.80 15.95
C LYS A 483 -3.19 14.27 14.54
N LEU A 484 -4.15 14.26 13.61
CA LEU A 484 -3.89 14.42 12.17
C LEU A 484 -3.07 15.66 11.80
N PRO A 485 -3.33 16.87 12.35
CA PRO A 485 -2.53 18.06 12.03
C PRO A 485 -1.02 17.87 12.22
N TYR A 486 -0.59 17.15 13.27
CA TYR A 486 0.84 16.91 13.52
C TYR A 486 1.51 16.11 12.40
N TYR A 487 0.80 15.15 11.82
CA TYR A 487 1.34 14.37 10.71
C TYR A 487 1.22 15.14 9.38
N LEU A 488 0.18 15.95 9.20
CA LEU A 488 0.08 16.85 8.04
C LEU A 488 1.26 17.83 7.97
N ASP A 489 1.73 18.36 9.11
CA ASP A 489 2.94 19.18 9.17
C ASP A 489 4.18 18.42 8.67
N LEU A 490 4.34 17.13 9.03
CA LEU A 490 5.44 16.29 8.52
C LEU A 490 5.36 16.05 7.01
N LEU A 491 4.15 15.87 6.48
CA LEU A 491 3.93 15.75 5.04
C LEU A 491 4.34 17.06 4.33
N SER A 492 3.98 18.21 4.90
CA SER A 492 4.38 19.54 4.39
C SER A 492 5.89 19.72 4.39
N GLU A 493 6.58 19.38 5.50
CA GLU A 493 8.04 19.41 5.61
C GLU A 493 8.73 18.49 4.58
N SER A 494 8.06 17.40 4.19
CA SER A 494 8.53 16.45 3.18
C SER A 494 8.13 16.83 1.74
N GLY A 495 7.50 18.00 1.54
CA GLY A 495 7.09 18.50 0.23
C GLY A 495 5.89 17.78 -0.39
N ILE A 496 5.04 17.12 0.42
CA ILE A 496 3.85 16.41 -0.03
C ILE A 496 2.66 17.38 -0.10
N TYR A 497 2.03 17.48 -1.28
CA TYR A 497 0.83 18.29 -1.47
C TYR A 497 -0.45 17.53 -1.09
N TYR A 498 -0.71 17.38 0.21
CA TYR A 498 -1.87 16.63 0.73
C TYR A 498 -3.19 17.43 0.68
N PHE A 499 -4.33 16.76 0.79
CA PHE A 499 -5.62 17.42 1.03
C PHE A 499 -5.78 17.81 2.51
N ASN A 500 -5.91 19.10 2.80
CA ASN A 500 -6.18 19.58 4.15
C ASN A 500 -7.68 19.70 4.44
N LEU A 501 -8.29 18.70 5.05
CA LEU A 501 -9.70 18.73 5.44
C LEU A 501 -10.08 19.77 6.52
N PHE A 502 -9.12 20.31 7.28
CA PHE A 502 -9.38 21.33 8.31
C PHE A 502 -9.41 22.74 7.73
N ASP A 503 -8.70 22.95 6.63
CA ASP A 503 -8.75 24.14 5.80
C ASP A 503 -8.61 23.75 4.32
N PRO A 504 -9.71 23.34 3.67
CA PRO A 504 -9.70 22.92 2.27
C PRO A 504 -9.18 23.98 1.30
N SER A 505 -9.15 25.25 1.71
CA SER A 505 -8.65 26.35 0.87
C SER A 505 -7.13 26.46 0.85
N SER A 506 -6.44 25.91 1.85
CA SER A 506 -4.96 25.91 1.94
C SER A 506 -4.28 25.04 0.88
N THR A 507 -4.97 23.99 0.43
CA THR A 507 -4.50 23.03 -0.57
C THR A 507 -5.64 22.76 -1.55
N PRO A 508 -5.93 23.70 -2.47
CA PRO A 508 -7.02 23.53 -3.43
C PRO A 508 -6.81 22.30 -4.30
N GLU A 509 -7.92 21.66 -4.70
CA GLU A 509 -7.93 20.47 -5.57
C GLU A 509 -7.10 20.74 -6.85
N PRO A 510 -6.01 19.97 -7.08
CA PRO A 510 -5.24 20.08 -8.31
C PRO A 510 -6.06 19.68 -9.52
N PHE A 511 -5.71 20.26 -10.67
CA PHE A 511 -6.26 19.86 -11.96
C PHE A 511 -6.18 18.35 -12.15
N ALA A 512 -7.29 17.77 -12.62
CA ALA A 512 -7.32 16.42 -13.16
C ALA A 512 -7.55 16.50 -14.66
N PRO A 513 -6.94 15.61 -15.43
CA PRO A 513 -7.33 15.42 -16.82
C PRO A 513 -8.83 15.11 -16.96
N ASP A 514 -9.42 15.51 -18.07
CA ASP A 514 -10.86 15.37 -18.32
C ASP A 514 -11.29 13.90 -18.41
N LYS A 515 -12.54 13.64 -17.98
CA LYS A 515 -13.14 12.30 -18.07
C LYS A 515 -13.49 11.92 -19.53
N GLU A 516 -13.56 12.90 -20.43
CA GLU A 516 -14.10 12.73 -21.80
C GLU A 516 -13.05 12.35 -22.87
N ASP A 517 -11.75 12.28 -22.56
CA ASP A 517 -10.73 11.90 -23.55
C ASP A 517 -10.72 10.40 -23.93
N THR A 518 -11.61 9.58 -23.36
CA THR A 518 -11.69 8.13 -23.61
C THR A 518 -13.03 7.61 -24.12
N LEU A 519 -13.95 8.47 -24.55
CA LEU A 519 -15.20 8.05 -25.22
C LEU A 519 -15.37 8.60 -26.65
N LYS A 520 -14.53 9.52 -27.10
CA LYS A 520 -14.65 10.12 -28.45
C LYS A 520 -13.76 9.50 -29.52
N ASN A 521 -12.76 8.73 -29.15
CA ASN A 521 -11.92 8.00 -30.11
C ASN A 521 -12.06 6.47 -30.04
N GLY A 522 -13.20 6.02 -29.50
CA GLY A 522 -13.71 4.65 -29.63
C GLY A 522 -13.29 3.76 -28.49
#